data_AF-A0A221V4T0-F1
#
_entry.id   AF-A0A221V4T0-F1
#
_cell.length_a   1.000
_cell.length_b   1.000
_cell.length_c   1.000
_cell.angle_alpha   90.00
_cell.angle_beta   90.00
_cell.angle_gamma   90.00
#
_symmetry.space_group_name_H-M   'P 1'
#
loop_
_entity.id
_entity.type
_entity.pdbx_description
1 polymer ?
#
loop_
_entity_poly.entity_id
_entity_poly.type
_entity_poly.pdbx_seq_one_letter_code
_entity_poly.pdbx_strand_id
1 'polypeptide(L)'
;MRTNLRKKMILAATLLLPLSTFAQNSFINNAKDVINEYLIPIIIIGVIVSAGAGLLYNLDDFVDKKGDGTRSKALTNIGWIVGIALIAILAFIAIINWIAGQSIQIN
;
A
#
# COMPACT_ATOMS: atom_id res chain seq x y z
N MET A 1 -38.36 -14.53 39.47
CA MET A 1 -36.88 -14.36 39.55
C MET A 1 -36.19 -14.29 38.19
N ARG A 2 -36.52 -15.17 37.23
CA ARG A 2 -35.88 -15.27 35.89
C ARG A 2 -36.03 -14.05 34.96
N THR A 3 -37.11 -13.27 35.11
CA THR A 3 -37.42 -12.08 34.29
C THR A 3 -36.56 -10.87 34.62
N ASN A 4 -36.26 -10.63 35.88
CA ASN A 4 -35.37 -9.54 36.32
C ASN A 4 -33.91 -9.81 35.93
N LEU A 5 -33.51 -11.08 35.89
CA LEU A 5 -32.18 -11.48 35.42
C LEU A 5 -32.01 -11.19 33.92
N ARG A 6 -33.03 -11.50 33.10
CA ARG A 6 -33.04 -11.17 31.66
C ARG A 6 -32.99 -9.66 31.41
N LYS A 7 -33.75 -8.86 32.16
CA LYS A 7 -33.71 -7.39 32.07
C LYS A 7 -32.33 -6.82 32.43
N LYS A 8 -31.69 -7.35 33.48
CA LYS A 8 -30.32 -6.95 33.86
C LYS A 8 -29.27 -7.33 32.81
N MET A 9 -29.42 -8.51 32.18
CA MET A 9 -28.51 -8.94 31.10
C MET A 9 -28.68 -8.09 29.83
N ILE A 10 -29.92 -7.74 29.46
CA ILE A 10 -30.18 -6.85 28.31
C ILE A 10 -29.60 -5.47 28.57
N LEU A 11 -29.78 -4.92 29.78
CA LEU A 11 -29.21 -3.63 30.17
C LEU A 11 -27.68 -3.65 30.19
N ALA A 12 -27.07 -4.72 30.67
CA ALA A 12 -25.62 -4.89 30.63
C ALA A 12 -25.10 -4.98 29.18
N ALA A 13 -25.80 -5.71 28.31
CA ALA A 13 -25.43 -5.81 26.90
C ALA A 13 -25.55 -4.45 26.18
N THR A 14 -26.62 -3.68 26.41
CA THR A 14 -26.78 -2.36 25.81
C THR A 14 -25.77 -1.33 26.31
N LEU A 15 -25.28 -1.46 27.55
CA LEU A 15 -24.18 -0.63 28.07
C LEU A 15 -22.80 -1.00 27.49
N LEU A 16 -22.65 -2.21 26.95
CA LEU A 16 -21.41 -2.68 26.32
C LEU A 16 -21.33 -2.41 24.82
N LEU A 17 -22.47 -2.21 24.14
CA LEU A 17 -22.51 -1.86 22.71
C LEU A 17 -21.69 -0.59 22.37
N PRO A 18 -21.76 0.53 23.14
CA PRO A 18 -20.98 1.73 22.87
C PRO A 18 -19.46 1.52 23.01
N LEU A 19 -19.04 0.60 23.89
CA LEU A 19 -17.62 0.27 24.07
C LEU A 19 -17.08 -0.54 22.88
N SER A 20 -17.90 -1.45 22.34
CA SER A 20 -17.54 -2.24 21.16
C SER A 20 -17.45 -1.37 19.90
N THR A 21 -18.35 -0.41 19.72
CA THR A 21 -18.30 0.54 18.59
C THR A 21 -17.16 1.54 18.74
N PHE A 22 -16.87 2.02 19.95
CA PHE A 22 -15.73 2.90 20.20
C PHE A 22 -14.40 2.19 19.94
N ALA A 23 -14.20 0.98 20.45
CA ALA A 23 -12.98 0.19 20.20
C ALA A 23 -12.78 -0.10 18.70
N GLN A 24 -13.85 -0.42 17.98
CA GLN A 24 -13.80 -0.65 16.53
C GLN A 24 -13.49 0.63 15.76
N ASN A 25 -14.10 1.76 16.13
CA ASN A 25 -13.83 3.05 15.49
C ASN A 25 -12.40 3.53 15.76
N SER A 26 -11.89 3.38 16.99
CA SER A 26 -10.49 3.69 17.30
C SER A 26 -9.54 2.81 16.51
N PHE A 27 -9.80 1.50 16.41
CA PHE A 27 -8.96 0.61 15.61
C PHE A 27 -8.97 0.99 14.12
N ILE A 28 -10.14 1.24 13.54
CA ILE A 28 -10.27 1.61 12.12
C ILE A 28 -9.59 2.95 11.84
N ASN A 29 -9.74 3.93 12.72
CA ASN A 29 -9.11 5.24 12.53
C ASN A 29 -7.58 5.13 12.61
N ASN A 30 -7.04 4.42 13.59
CA ASN A 30 -5.60 4.16 13.68
C ASN A 30 -5.07 3.39 12.45
N ALA A 31 -5.83 2.40 11.96
CA ALA A 31 -5.44 1.67 10.75
C ALA A 31 -5.44 2.57 9.50
N LYS A 32 -6.41 3.48 9.38
CA LYS A 32 -6.45 4.48 8.30
C LYS A 32 -5.28 5.44 8.38
N ASP A 33 -4.91 5.89 9.57
CA ASP A 33 -3.79 6.81 9.77
C ASP A 33 -2.47 6.14 9.37
N VAL A 34 -2.25 4.89 9.81
CA VAL A 34 -1.08 4.08 9.40
C VAL A 34 -1.06 3.85 7.90
N ILE A 35 -2.20 3.50 7.28
CA ILE A 35 -2.25 3.34 5.83
C ILE A 35 -1.91 4.67 5.15
N ASN A 36 -2.52 5.78 5.55
CA ASN A 36 -2.26 7.08 4.91
C ASN A 36 -0.80 7.53 5.06
N GLU A 37 -0.19 7.30 6.21
CA GLU A 37 1.20 7.70 6.49
C GLU A 37 2.22 6.81 5.77
N TYR A 38 1.98 5.49 5.73
CA TYR A 38 2.97 4.54 5.22
C TYR A 38 2.70 4.05 3.80
N LEU A 39 1.50 4.21 3.23
CA LEU A 39 1.16 3.70 1.90
C LEU A 39 2.11 4.26 0.83
N ILE A 40 2.37 5.58 0.84
CA ILE A 40 3.26 6.21 -0.13
C ILE A 40 4.71 5.70 0.01
N PRO A 41 5.34 5.73 1.20
CA PRO A 41 6.66 5.13 1.40
C PRO A 41 6.75 3.66 0.96
N ILE A 42 5.75 2.84 1.30
CA ILE A 42 5.71 1.42 0.95
C ILE A 42 5.69 1.23 -0.57
N ILE A 43 4.87 2.01 -1.27
CA ILE A 43 4.77 1.97 -2.72
C ILE A 43 6.12 2.36 -3.35
N ILE A 44 6.76 3.44 -2.90
CA ILE A 44 8.04 3.90 -3.42
C ILE A 44 9.12 2.82 -3.23
N ILE A 45 9.19 2.22 -2.03
CA ILE A 45 10.11 1.12 -1.74
C ILE A 45 9.82 -0.07 -2.65
N GLY A 46 8.55 -0.43 -2.83
CA GLY A 46 8.13 -1.52 -3.72
C GLY A 46 8.55 -1.30 -5.17
N VAL A 47 8.40 -0.09 -5.71
CA VAL A 47 8.86 0.26 -7.06
C VAL A 47 10.38 0.14 -7.18
N ILE A 48 11.14 0.62 -6.20
CA ILE A 48 12.61 0.53 -6.23
C ILE A 48 13.08 -0.93 -6.14
N VAL A 49 12.50 -1.71 -5.24
CA VAL A 49 12.86 -3.14 -5.05
C VAL A 49 12.52 -3.95 -6.29
N SER A 50 11.34 -3.74 -6.87
CA SER A 50 10.93 -4.44 -8.10
C SER A 50 11.78 -4.06 -9.31
N ALA A 51 12.09 -2.78 -9.49
CA ALA A 51 13.01 -2.33 -10.53
C ALA A 51 14.41 -2.94 -10.34
N GLY A 52 14.95 -2.87 -9.12
CA GLY A 52 16.24 -3.46 -8.77
C GLY A 52 16.30 -4.96 -9.05
N ALA A 53 15.28 -5.72 -8.64
CA ALA A 53 15.17 -7.14 -8.95
C ALA A 53 15.15 -7.39 -10.46
N GLY A 54 14.36 -6.62 -11.22
CA GLY A 54 14.33 -6.68 -12.68
C GLY A 54 15.71 -6.47 -13.32
N LEU A 55 16.49 -5.51 -12.82
CA LEU A 55 17.86 -5.28 -13.28
C LEU A 55 18.76 -6.50 -12.98
N LEU A 56 18.67 -7.05 -11.78
CA LEU A 56 19.46 -8.22 -11.36
C LEU A 56 19.18 -9.44 -12.25
N TYR A 57 17.92 -9.69 -12.60
CA TYR A 57 17.54 -10.79 -13.51
C TYR A 57 18.09 -10.64 -14.94
N ASN A 58 18.49 -9.43 -15.35
CA ASN A 58 19.04 -9.16 -16.68
C ASN A 58 20.57 -9.07 -16.71
N LEU A 59 21.25 -9.20 -15.57
CA LEU A 59 22.72 -9.05 -15.49
C LEU A 59 23.47 -10.12 -16.30
N ASP A 60 22.99 -11.36 -16.30
CA ASP A 60 23.62 -12.45 -17.03
C ASP A 60 23.56 -12.22 -18.55
N ASP A 61 22.41 -11.74 -19.04
CA ASP A 61 22.19 -11.37 -20.44
C ASP A 61 23.01 -10.11 -20.82
N PHE A 62 23.24 -9.20 -19.87
CA PHE A 62 24.03 -7.98 -20.07
C PHE A 62 25.53 -8.27 -20.23
N VAL A 63 26.06 -9.16 -19.39
CA VAL A 63 27.47 -9.60 -19.49
C VAL A 63 27.70 -10.47 -20.73
N ASP A 64 26.63 -11.04 -21.28
CA ASP A 64 26.68 -12.04 -22.34
C ASP A 64 27.54 -13.23 -21.91
N LYS A 65 27.23 -13.78 -20.72
CA LYS A 65 27.99 -14.88 -20.12
C LYS A 65 28.07 -16.12 -21.01
N LYS A 66 27.15 -16.28 -21.95
CA LYS A 66 27.05 -17.43 -22.85
C LYS A 66 27.57 -17.15 -24.27
N GLY A 67 27.86 -15.89 -24.62
CA GLY A 67 28.30 -15.51 -25.96
C GLY A 67 27.20 -15.57 -27.02
N ASP A 68 25.93 -15.52 -26.58
CA ASP A 68 24.73 -15.67 -27.42
C ASP A 68 24.27 -14.33 -28.03
N GLY A 69 25.00 -13.23 -27.77
CA GLY A 69 24.64 -11.90 -28.26
C GLY A 69 23.47 -11.26 -27.50
N THR A 70 23.27 -11.64 -26.22
CA THR A 70 22.11 -11.24 -25.42
C THR A 70 22.13 -9.78 -24.95
N ARG A 71 23.22 -9.04 -25.19
CA ARG A 71 23.42 -7.67 -24.68
C ARG A 71 22.35 -6.69 -25.15
N SER A 72 21.97 -6.77 -26.43
CA SER A 72 20.94 -5.88 -27.00
C SER A 72 19.56 -6.14 -26.38
N LYS A 73 19.24 -7.41 -26.12
CA LYS A 73 18.01 -7.81 -25.43
C LYS A 73 18.00 -7.35 -23.98
N ALA A 74 19.12 -7.51 -23.27
CA ALA A 74 19.28 -7.04 -21.89
C ALA A 74 19.10 -5.53 -21.77
N LEU A 75 19.74 -4.75 -22.66
CA LEU A 75 19.61 -3.29 -22.70
C LEU A 75 18.16 -2.85 -22.97
N THR A 76 17.48 -3.53 -23.90
CA THR A 76 16.08 -3.25 -24.20
C THR A 76 15.19 -3.55 -22.98
N ASN A 77 15.42 -4.65 -22.28
CA ASN A 77 14.64 -5.03 -21.11
C ASN A 77 14.90 -4.08 -19.93
N ILE A 78 16.16 -3.69 -19.70
CA ILE A 78 16.53 -2.67 -18.71
C ILE A 78 15.84 -1.34 -19.03
N GLY A 79 15.83 -0.93 -20.31
CA GLY A 79 15.11 0.27 -20.76
C GLY A 79 13.63 0.23 -20.41
N TRP A 80 12.96 -0.91 -20.62
CA TRP A 80 11.56 -1.10 -20.21
C TRP A 80 11.36 -1.06 -18.70
N ILE A 81 12.23 -1.72 -17.93
CA ILE A 81 12.17 -1.73 -16.46
C ILE A 81 12.27 -0.30 -15.92
N VAL A 82 13.26 0.46 -16.39
CA VAL A 82 13.46 1.86 -15.99
C VAL A 82 12.29 2.74 -16.44
N GLY A 83 11.81 2.56 -17.68
CA GLY A 83 10.68 3.30 -18.23
C GLY A 83 9.39 3.10 -17.44
N ILE A 84 9.05 1.85 -17.11
CA ILE A 84 7.86 1.51 -16.31
C ILE A 84 8.00 2.05 -14.88
N ALA A 85 9.17 1.89 -14.25
CA ALA A 85 9.42 2.42 -12.91
C ALA A 85 9.25 3.95 -12.85
N LEU A 86 9.76 4.67 -13.86
CA LEU A 86 9.60 6.11 -13.96
C LEU A 86 8.13 6.52 -14.11
N ILE A 87 7.39 5.86 -15.01
CA ILE A 87 5.96 6.12 -15.20
C ILE A 87 5.17 5.87 -13.91
N ALA A 88 5.47 4.79 -13.20
CA ALA A 88 4.83 4.47 -11.93
C ALA A 88 5.07 5.57 -10.89
N ILE A 89 6.32 6.02 -10.73
CA ILE A 89 6.67 7.10 -9.80
C ILE A 89 5.93 8.39 -10.15
N LEU A 90 5.92 8.77 -11.43
CA LEU A 90 5.22 9.98 -11.89
C LEU A 90 3.71 9.90 -11.65
N ALA A 91 3.10 8.73 -11.87
CA ALA A 91 1.70 8.49 -11.57
C ALA A 91 1.40 8.67 -10.08
N PHE A 92 2.24 8.14 -9.19
CA PHE A 92 2.07 8.33 -7.75
C PHE A 92 2.23 9.79 -7.33
N ILE A 93 3.22 10.51 -7.87
CA ILE A 93 3.38 11.96 -7.62
C ILE A 93 2.13 12.72 -8.07
N ALA A 94 1.59 12.42 -9.25
CA ALA A 94 0.38 13.06 -9.77
C ALA A 94 -0.84 12.79 -8.86
N ILE A 95 -1.01 11.56 -8.39
CA ILE A 95 -2.08 11.20 -7.45
C ILE A 95 -1.91 11.95 -6.12
N ILE A 96 -0.70 12.01 -5.56
CA ILE A 96 -0.42 12.74 -4.32
C ILE A 96 -0.75 14.22 -4.47
N ASN A 97 -0.29 14.85 -5.55
CA ASN A 97 -0.55 16.26 -5.82
C ASN A 97 -2.05 16.53 -6.03
N TRP A 98 -2.77 15.60 -6.65
CA TRP A 98 -4.21 15.68 -6.80
C TRP A 98 -4.94 15.58 -5.45
N ILE A 99 -4.55 14.63 -4.60
CA ILE A 99 -5.11 14.48 -3.24
C ILE A 99 -4.79 15.70 -2.38
N ALA A 100 -3.55 16.19 -2.40
CA ALA A 100 -3.12 17.35 -1.61
C ALA A 100 -3.78 18.66 -2.08
N GLY A 101 -4.07 18.78 -3.38
CA GLY A 101 -4.78 19.92 -3.96
C GLY A 101 -6.29 19.92 -3.71
N GLN A 102 -6.87 18.76 -3.37
CA GLN A 102 -8.24 18.68 -2.89
C GLN A 102 -8.21 18.98 -1.38
N SER A 103 -8.73 20.12 -0.95
CA SER A 103 -9.04 20.32 0.47
C SER A 103 -10.13 19.30 0.84
N ILE A 104 -9.73 18.11 1.29
CA ILE A 104 -10.64 17.02 1.66
C ILE A 104 -11.50 17.52 2.83
N GLN A 105 -12.66 18.09 2.52
CA GLN A 105 -13.74 18.26 3.48
C GLN A 105 -14.34 16.87 3.70
N ILE A 106 -13.91 16.22 4.77
CA ILE A 106 -14.60 15.05 5.29
C ILE A 106 -15.90 15.58 5.91
N ASN A 107 -17.00 15.44 5.19
CA ASN A 107 -18.34 15.65 5.72
C ASN A 107 -18.78 14.45 6.57
#